data_AF-A0A7Y2DLM2-F1
#
_entry.id   AF-A0A7Y2DLM2-F1
#
_cell.length_a   1.000
_cell.length_b   1.000
_cell.length_c   1.000
_cell.angle_alpha   90.00
_cell.angle_beta   90.00
_cell.angle_gamma   90.00
#
_symmetry.space_group_name_H-M   'P 1'
#
loop_
_entity.id
_entity.type
_entity.pdbx_description
1 polymer ?
#
loop_
_entity_poly.entity_id
_entity_poly.type
_entity_poly.pdbx_seq_one_letter_code
_entity_poly.pdbx_strand_id
1 'polypeptide(L)'
;MPDDDIHELVSPLIGTVVATTAAGSSVAAGAPVAVIESMKMEHPVPAPFDCVVVDPRVEPGDQVNAGQAVARVRAAAVAAAPKGQLGRDD
;
A
#
# COMPACT_ATOMS: atom_id res chain seq x y z
N MET A 1 -5.25 7.18 24.33
CA MET A 1 -5.26 5.83 23.75
C MET A 1 -4.29 5.85 22.57
N PRO A 2 -3.23 5.04 22.51
CA PRO A 2 -2.14 5.22 21.54
C PRO A 2 -2.41 4.66 20.12
N ASP A 3 -3.67 4.64 19.64
CA ASP A 3 -4.07 4.14 18.31
C ASP A 3 -4.70 5.22 17.41
N ASP A 4 -4.72 6.49 17.84
CA ASP A 4 -5.57 7.55 17.25
C ASP A 4 -5.25 7.89 15.77
N ASP A 5 -4.09 7.47 15.25
CA ASP A 5 -3.63 7.78 13.88
C ASP A 5 -3.55 6.55 12.96
N ILE A 6 -4.17 5.41 13.32
CA ILE A 6 -4.25 4.25 12.43
C ILE A 6 -5.38 4.43 11.40
N HIS A 7 -4.99 4.39 10.13
CA HIS A 7 -5.89 4.46 8.99
C HIS A 7 -5.94 3.12 8.28
N GLU A 8 -7.15 2.66 7.98
CA GLU A 8 -7.38 1.41 7.26
C GLU A 8 -7.46 1.68 5.76
N LEU A 9 -6.60 1.01 5.00
CA LEU A 9 -6.68 0.97 3.55
C LEU A 9 -7.56 -0.19 3.14
N VAL A 10 -8.52 0.11 2.28
CA VAL A 10 -9.46 -0.87 1.75
C VAL A 10 -9.26 -1.02 0.26
N SER A 11 -9.57 -2.21 -0.26
CA SER A 11 -9.59 -2.43 -1.69
C SER A 11 -10.76 -1.66 -2.33
N PRO A 12 -10.55 -0.91 -3.42
CA PRO A 12 -11.65 -0.27 -4.15
C PRO A 12 -12.47 -1.25 -4.98
N LEU A 13 -11.97 -2.48 -5.20
CA LEU A 13 -12.54 -3.44 -6.15
C LEU A 13 -12.31 -4.90 -5.73
N ILE A 14 -12.97 -5.83 -6.41
CA ILE A 14 -12.76 -7.26 -6.21
C ILE A 14 -11.57 -7.70 -7.06
N GLY A 15 -10.65 -8.49 -6.53
CA GLY A 15 -9.46 -8.93 -7.28
C GLY A 15 -8.51 -9.82 -6.49
N THR A 16 -7.34 -10.04 -7.05
CA THR A 16 -6.25 -10.80 -6.44
C THR A 16 -5.10 -9.86 -6.13
N VAL A 17 -4.56 -9.94 -4.94
CA VAL A 17 -3.41 -9.13 -4.55
C VAL A 17 -2.17 -9.66 -5.29
N VAL A 18 -1.45 -8.78 -5.99
CA VAL A 18 -0.23 -9.16 -6.71
C VAL A 18 1.03 -8.57 -6.08
N ALA A 19 0.89 -7.47 -5.32
CA ALA A 19 1.98 -6.89 -4.56
C ALA A 19 1.46 -6.22 -3.28
N THR A 20 2.27 -6.28 -2.22
CA THR A 20 1.97 -5.67 -0.92
C THR A 20 3.23 -5.12 -0.31
N THR A 21 3.10 -4.00 0.39
CA THR A 21 4.18 -3.43 1.18
C THR A 21 4.23 -4.08 2.55
N ALA A 22 5.43 -4.46 3.01
CA ALA A 22 5.62 -5.10 4.30
C ALA A 22 5.40 -4.13 5.47
N ALA A 23 5.00 -4.67 6.62
CA ALA A 23 4.94 -3.92 7.88
C ALA A 23 6.27 -3.23 8.20
N GLY A 24 6.22 -2.03 8.77
CA GLY A 24 7.37 -1.19 9.08
C GLY A 24 7.88 -0.34 7.91
N SER A 25 7.39 -0.57 6.69
CA SER A 25 7.84 0.19 5.52
C SER A 25 7.19 1.56 5.44
N SER A 26 7.99 2.58 5.11
CA SER A 26 7.56 3.95 4.88
C SER A 26 7.05 4.14 3.45
N VAL A 27 5.81 4.60 3.29
CA VAL A 27 5.15 4.84 2.01
C VAL A 27 4.75 6.31 1.91
N ALA A 28 5.27 6.98 0.90
CA ALA A 28 4.95 8.39 0.65
C ALA A 28 3.51 8.55 0.15
N ALA A 29 2.93 9.75 0.33
CA ALA A 29 1.62 10.08 -0.22
C ALA A 29 1.54 9.78 -1.73
N GLY A 30 0.52 9.05 -2.16
CA GLY A 30 0.30 8.63 -3.54
C GLY A 30 1.11 7.41 -4.00
N ALA A 31 2.06 6.91 -3.20
CA ALA A 31 2.77 5.68 -3.52
C ALA A 31 1.90 4.43 -3.25
N PRO A 32 2.03 3.36 -4.03
CA PRO A 32 1.19 2.17 -3.91
C PRO A 32 1.56 1.37 -2.65
N VAL A 33 0.58 1.14 -1.77
CA VAL A 33 0.74 0.28 -0.58
C VAL A 33 0.49 -1.18 -0.93
N ALA A 34 -0.53 -1.42 -1.76
CA ALA A 34 -0.86 -2.73 -2.31
C ALA A 34 -1.25 -2.58 -3.79
N VAL A 35 -1.15 -3.66 -4.56
CA VAL A 35 -1.57 -3.72 -5.96
C VAL A 35 -2.51 -4.91 -6.13
N ILE A 36 -3.66 -4.63 -6.71
CA ILE A 36 -4.75 -5.60 -6.87
C ILE A 36 -4.99 -5.81 -8.35
N GLU A 37 -4.82 -7.04 -8.82
CA GLU A 37 -5.17 -7.43 -10.16
C GLU A 37 -6.66 -7.78 -10.23
N SER A 38 -7.38 -7.15 -11.15
CA SER A 38 -8.76 -7.47 -11.47
C SER A 38 -9.00 -7.37 -12.96
N MET A 39 -9.70 -8.35 -13.53
CA MET A 39 -9.96 -8.40 -14.98
C MET A 39 -8.69 -8.24 -15.84
N LYS A 40 -7.55 -8.82 -15.40
CA LYS A 40 -6.22 -8.70 -16.02
C LYS A 40 -5.61 -7.29 -16.01
N MET A 41 -6.11 -6.41 -15.15
CA MET A 41 -5.62 -5.05 -14.97
C MET A 41 -5.12 -4.87 -13.54
N GLU A 42 -3.95 -4.27 -13.39
CA GLU A 42 -3.39 -3.94 -12.09
C GLU A 42 -3.93 -2.61 -11.58
N HIS A 43 -4.44 -2.61 -10.36
CA HIS A 43 -5.03 -1.46 -9.71
C HIS A 43 -4.26 -1.18 -8.40
N PRO A 44 -3.38 -0.17 -8.39
CA PRO A 44 -2.67 0.21 -7.18
C PRO A 44 -3.62 0.86 -6.17
N VAL A 45 -3.39 0.56 -4.89
CA VAL A 45 -4.02 1.22 -3.75
C VAL A 45 -3.04 2.27 -3.21
N PRO A 46 -3.20 3.55 -3.58
CA PRO A 46 -2.27 4.60 -3.17
C PRO A 46 -2.44 4.97 -1.68
N ALA A 47 -1.34 5.31 -1.03
CA ALA A 47 -1.39 5.90 0.31
C ALA A 47 -2.03 7.31 0.26
N PRO A 48 -2.98 7.63 1.15
CA PRO A 48 -3.62 8.95 1.19
C PRO A 48 -2.67 10.07 1.66
N PHE A 49 -1.65 9.74 2.44
CA PHE A 49 -0.65 10.65 2.99
C PHE A 49 0.64 9.88 3.32
N ASP A 50 1.70 10.59 3.74
CA ASP A 50 2.96 9.98 4.17
C ASP A 50 2.72 9.11 5.41
N CYS A 51 2.97 7.81 5.26
CA CYS A 51 2.57 6.83 6.24
C CYS A 51 3.57 5.68 6.37
N VAL A 52 3.43 4.91 7.44
CA VAL A 52 4.16 3.64 7.61
C VAL A 52 3.14 2.52 7.69
N VAL A 53 3.36 1.43 6.96
CA VAL A 53 2.54 0.22 7.05
C VAL A 53 2.72 -0.39 8.43
N VAL A 54 1.64 -0.55 9.17
CA VAL A 54 1.67 -1.11 10.53
C VAL A 54 1.34 -2.59 10.49
N ASP A 55 0.34 -2.95 9.70
CA ASP A 55 -0.20 -4.31 9.64
C ASP A 55 -0.79 -4.59 8.25
N PRO A 56 -0.05 -5.28 7.36
CA PRO A 56 -0.60 -5.77 6.10
C PRO A 56 -1.57 -6.92 6.39
N ARG A 57 -2.80 -6.80 5.90
CA ARG A 57 -3.87 -7.80 6.12
C ARG A 57 -3.98 -8.81 4.98
N VAL A 58 -3.21 -8.60 3.92
CA VAL A 58 -3.25 -9.40 2.70
C VAL A 58 -1.83 -9.68 2.24
N GLU A 59 -1.69 -10.74 1.46
CA GLU A 59 -0.42 -11.17 0.88
C GLU A 59 -0.57 -11.35 -0.64
N PRO A 60 0.52 -11.33 -1.42
CA PRO A 60 0.47 -11.65 -2.84
C PRO A 60 -0.13 -13.05 -3.07
N GLY A 61 -1.12 -13.13 -3.95
CA GLY A 61 -1.91 -14.33 -4.23
C GLY A 61 -3.28 -14.36 -3.51
N ASP A 62 -3.51 -13.48 -2.53
CA ASP A 62 -4.73 -13.49 -1.74
C ASP A 62 -5.90 -12.82 -2.46
N GLN A 63 -7.13 -13.31 -2.25
CA GLN A 63 -8.32 -12.75 -2.87
C GLN A 63 -8.98 -11.68 -1.99
N VAL A 64 -9.25 -10.52 -2.58
CA VAL A 64 -9.81 -9.36 -1.88
C VAL A 64 -11.11 -8.90 -2.51
N ASN A 65 -12.03 -8.45 -1.66
CA ASN A 65 -13.32 -7.89 -2.07
C ASN A 65 -13.31 -6.36 -2.06
N ALA A 66 -14.22 -5.75 -2.81
CA ALA A 66 -14.42 -4.30 -2.74
C ALA A 66 -14.83 -3.91 -1.31
N GLY A 67 -14.13 -2.92 -0.73
CA GLY A 67 -14.30 -2.49 0.66
C GLY A 67 -13.58 -3.36 1.70
N GLN A 68 -12.89 -4.43 1.31
CA GLN A 68 -12.13 -5.26 2.25
C GLN A 68 -10.84 -4.57 2.67
N ALA A 69 -10.53 -4.59 3.97
CA ALA A 69 -9.28 -4.08 4.51
C ALA A 69 -8.07 -4.83 3.93
N VAL A 70 -7.13 -4.11 3.33
CA VAL A 70 -5.89 -4.65 2.75
C VAL A 70 -4.68 -4.38 3.64
N ALA A 71 -4.63 -3.23 4.29
CA ALA A 71 -3.53 -2.89 5.20
C ALA A 71 -3.94 -1.80 6.17
N ARG A 72 -3.27 -1.73 7.31
CA ARG A 72 -3.34 -0.60 8.24
C ARG A 72 -2.07 0.21 8.14
N VAL A 73 -2.23 1.52 7.98
CA VAL A 73 -1.13 2.47 7.91
C VAL A 73 -1.28 3.50 9.01
N ARG A 74 -0.16 4.07 9.46
CA ARG A 74 -0.17 5.20 10.40
C ARG A 74 0.47 6.41 9.77
N ALA A 75 -0.04 7.60 10.05
CA ALA A 75 0.61 8.83 9.64
C ALA A 75 2.03 8.88 10.22
N ALA A 76 3.02 9.09 9.35
CA ALA A 76 4.41 9.16 9.75
C ALA A 76 5.18 9.97 8.73
N ALA A 77 6.09 10.82 9.20
CA ALA A 77 6.98 11.54 8.31
C ALA A 77 7.88 10.54 7.58
N VAL A 78 7.55 10.25 6.32
CA VAL A 78 8.37 9.41 5.45
C VAL A 78 9.53 10.28 4.97
N ALA A 79 10.74 9.99 5.43
CA ALA A 79 11.92 10.43 4.71
C ALA A 79 11.82 9.80 3.32
N ALA A 80 11.58 10.62 2.30
CA ALA A 80 11.31 10.18 0.94
C ALA A 80 12.25 9.03 0.56
N ALA A 81 11.70 7.83 0.37
CA ALA A 81 12.49 6.74 -0.20
C ALA A 81 13.03 7.25 -1.54
N PRO A 82 14.35 7.13 -1.82
CA PRO A 82 14.87 7.52 -3.11
C PRO A 82 14.12 6.68 -4.15
N LYS A 83 13.25 7.30 -4.94
CA LYS A 83 12.71 6.67 -6.14
C LYS A 83 13.93 6.24 -6.93
N GLY A 84 14.13 4.93 -7.03
CA GLY A 84 15.29 4.33 -7.66
C GLY A 84 15.57 5.05 -8.98
N GLN A 85 16.76 5.63 -9.04
CA GLN A 85 17.37 6.13 -10.25
C GLN A 85 17.27 5.05 -11.33
N LEU A 86 16.39 5.23 -12.31
CA LEU A 86 16.42 4.48 -13.55
C LEU A 86 16.99 5.41 -14.63
N GLY A 87 18.17 5.04 -15.13
CA GLY A 87 18.84 5.67 -16.26
C GLY A 87 19.96 6.62 -15.86
N ARG A 88 21.14 6.07 -15.58
CA ARG A 88 22.41 6.80 -15.72
C ARG A 88 23.38 5.85 -16.43
N ASP A 89 23.37 5.89 -17.74
CA ASP A 89 24.40 5.32 -18.60
C ASP A 89 24.35 5.99 -19.99
N ASP A 90 25.27 6.93 -20.21
CA ASP A 90 25.81 7.37 -21.52
C ASP A 90 27.34 7.40 -21.38
#